data_AF-A0A248TKW8-F1
#
_entry.id   AF-A0A248TKW8-F1
#
_cell.length_a   1.000
_cell.length_b   1.000
_cell.length_c   1.000
_cell.angle_alpha   90.00
_cell.angle_beta   90.00
_cell.angle_gamma   90.00
#
_symmetry.space_group_name_H-M   'P 1'
#
loop_
_entity.id
_entity.type
_entity.pdbx_description
1 polymer ?
#
loop_
_entity_poly.entity_id
_entity_poly.type
_entity_poly.pdbx_seq_one_letter_code
_entity_poly.pdbx_strand_id
1 'polypeptide(L)'
;MSQIVLKKSTAELQLMKTHYQALLSPKQPPGSIFTAKTNNCTITAYKSGKVLFQGAGCQSEADKWGGSNSEVAPKKKASSPKGSKLPDHFASLSVVGSDEVGTGDYFGPMTVVAAYVSATNIPLLKELGVQDSKNLNDQRIIQIAKQIKDVIPFSLLTLHNEKYNNMQQKGMSQGKLKALLHNQAINSVLEKMSPEKPDAVLIDQFAQEGVYYNYLKSQANIQRENVYFSTKGESVHIAVAAASILARYAFLLRFEELSKKAGFPLTKGAGPMVDECGAKLIHIHGEDSLTRFVKLHFANTDKAKALYRKKYKA
;
A
#
# COMPACT_ATOMS: atom_id res chain seq x y z
N MET A 1 -14.15 -16.18 -13.54
CA MET A 1 -13.76 -16.39 -14.95
C MET A 1 -12.46 -17.17 -14.98
N SER A 2 -12.48 -18.34 -15.63
CA SER A 2 -11.31 -19.19 -15.85
C SER A 2 -10.34 -18.56 -16.84
N GLN A 3 -9.03 -18.74 -16.59
CA GLN A 3 -7.97 -18.31 -17.48
C GLN A 3 -6.86 -19.36 -17.53
N ILE A 4 -6.25 -19.53 -18.70
CA ILE A 4 -5.08 -20.40 -18.91
C ILE A 4 -4.00 -19.61 -19.59
N VAL A 5 -2.75 -19.87 -19.20
CA VAL A 5 -1.58 -19.24 -19.80
C VAL A 5 -0.66 -20.32 -20.31
N LEU A 6 -0.28 -20.22 -21.58
CA LEU A 6 0.79 -21.02 -22.17
C LEU A 6 2.00 -20.13 -22.47
N LYS A 7 3.19 -20.74 -22.47
CA LYS A 7 4.40 -20.12 -23.00
C LYS A 7 4.77 -20.82 -24.31
N LYS A 8 4.94 -20.04 -25.37
CA LYS A 8 5.15 -20.51 -26.73
C LYS A 8 6.33 -19.80 -27.37
N SER A 9 7.07 -20.56 -28.17
CA SER A 9 8.14 -20.04 -29.00
C SER A 9 7.58 -19.10 -30.07
N THR A 10 8.43 -18.23 -30.61
CA THR A 10 8.03 -17.32 -31.70
C THR A 10 7.46 -18.07 -32.91
N ALA A 11 7.99 -19.26 -33.22
CA ALA A 11 7.50 -20.10 -34.30
C ALA A 11 6.08 -20.62 -34.03
N GLU A 12 5.82 -21.14 -32.83
CA GLU A 12 4.49 -21.58 -32.42
C GLU A 12 3.48 -20.42 -32.41
N LEU A 13 3.89 -19.23 -31.98
CA LEU A 13 3.02 -18.05 -32.00
C LEU A 13 2.57 -17.66 -33.42
N GLN A 14 3.42 -17.84 -34.43
CA GLN A 14 3.02 -17.62 -35.82
C GLN A 14 2.05 -18.70 -36.30
N LEU A 15 2.29 -19.96 -35.96
CA LEU A 15 1.35 -21.04 -36.25
C LEU A 15 -0.03 -20.78 -35.63
N MET A 16 -0.07 -20.30 -34.38
CA MET A 16 -1.30 -19.91 -33.70
C MET A 16 -2.00 -18.75 -34.39
N LYS A 17 -1.26 -17.72 -34.79
CA LYS A 17 -1.81 -16.57 -35.50
C LYS A 17 -2.46 -16.98 -36.83
N THR A 18 -1.82 -17.89 -37.56
CA THR A 18 -2.36 -18.47 -38.80
C THR A 18 -3.59 -19.32 -38.54
N HIS A 19 -3.57 -20.19 -37.53
CA HIS A 19 -4.73 -21.02 -37.17
C HIS A 19 -5.97 -20.18 -36.82
N TYR A 20 -5.78 -19.04 -36.13
CA TYR A 20 -6.86 -18.14 -35.76
C TYR A 20 -7.11 -16.99 -36.76
N GLN A 21 -6.57 -17.06 -37.98
CA GLN A 21 -6.60 -15.95 -38.94
C GLN A 21 -7.99 -15.38 -39.20
N ALA A 22 -9.01 -16.24 -39.30
CA ALA A 22 -10.41 -15.83 -39.52
C ALA A 22 -11.10 -15.22 -38.28
N LEU A 23 -10.50 -15.39 -37.09
CA LEU A 23 -11.07 -15.00 -35.80
C LEU A 23 -10.28 -13.88 -35.12
N LEU A 24 -9.36 -13.25 -35.85
CA LEU A 24 -8.54 -12.16 -35.33
C LEU A 24 -9.39 -10.94 -34.99
N SER A 25 -9.13 -10.35 -33.82
CA SER A 25 -9.76 -9.12 -33.39
C SER A 25 -8.96 -7.91 -33.86
N PRO A 26 -9.63 -6.84 -34.36
CA PRO A 26 -8.95 -5.60 -34.74
C PRO A 26 -8.45 -4.80 -33.54
N LYS A 27 -8.99 -5.06 -32.33
CA LYS A 27 -8.56 -4.42 -31.09
C LYS A 27 -7.55 -5.32 -30.37
N GLN A 28 -6.35 -4.80 -30.18
CA GLN A 28 -5.23 -5.50 -29.56
C GLN A 28 -4.73 -4.74 -28.33
N PRO A 29 -4.55 -5.39 -27.17
CA PRO A 29 -3.89 -4.78 -26.02
C PRO A 29 -2.45 -4.36 -26.34
N PRO A 30 -1.91 -3.31 -25.70
CA PRO A 30 -0.51 -2.90 -25.87
C PRO A 30 0.46 -4.07 -25.64
N GLY A 31 1.38 -4.29 -26.58
CA GLY A 31 2.40 -5.35 -26.49
C GLY A 31 1.95 -6.75 -26.92
N SER A 32 0.70 -6.91 -27.37
CA SER A 32 0.23 -8.16 -27.99
C SER A 32 0.70 -8.30 -29.45
N ILE A 33 0.83 -9.54 -29.92
CA ILE A 33 1.14 -9.92 -31.31
C ILE A 33 -0.16 -10.15 -32.09
N PHE A 34 -1.14 -10.78 -31.44
CA PHE A 34 -2.48 -10.97 -31.96
C PHE A 34 -3.46 -11.19 -30.81
N THR A 35 -4.73 -10.89 -31.08
CA THR A 35 -5.86 -11.31 -30.25
C THR A 35 -6.86 -12.02 -31.15
N ALA A 36 -7.37 -13.17 -30.73
CA ALA A 36 -8.42 -13.91 -31.43
C ALA A 36 -9.60 -14.17 -30.50
N LYS A 37 -10.81 -14.22 -31.05
CA LYS A 37 -12.03 -14.50 -30.29
C LYS A 37 -12.79 -15.66 -30.90
N THR A 38 -12.91 -16.74 -30.14
CA THR A 38 -13.86 -17.82 -30.42
C THR A 38 -15.16 -17.57 -29.65
N ASN A 39 -16.18 -18.41 -29.86
CA ASN A 39 -17.48 -18.27 -29.20
C ASN A 39 -17.39 -18.19 -27.67
N ASN A 40 -16.44 -18.93 -27.07
CA ASN A 40 -16.33 -19.06 -25.61
C ASN A 40 -14.92 -18.76 -25.06
N CYS A 41 -13.98 -18.28 -25.87
CA CYS A 41 -12.60 -18.00 -25.45
C CYS A 41 -12.00 -16.80 -26.20
N THR A 42 -11.31 -15.93 -25.46
CA THR A 42 -10.43 -14.89 -25.99
C THR A 42 -8.99 -15.33 -25.82
N ILE A 43 -8.23 -15.35 -26.91
CA ILE A 43 -6.82 -15.74 -26.98
C ILE A 43 -5.99 -14.50 -27.25
N THR A 44 -5.05 -14.16 -26.37
CA THR A 44 -4.14 -13.01 -26.55
C THR A 44 -2.69 -13.47 -26.44
N ALA A 45 -1.93 -13.33 -27.52
CA ALA A 45 -0.50 -13.64 -27.55
C ALA A 45 0.36 -12.38 -27.40
N TYR A 46 1.46 -12.46 -26.67
CA TYR A 46 2.37 -11.34 -26.41
C TYR A 46 3.78 -11.59 -26.97
N LYS A 47 4.52 -10.50 -27.22
CA LYS A 47 5.92 -10.55 -27.69
C LYS A 47 6.85 -11.37 -26.77
N SER A 48 6.49 -11.54 -25.50
CA SER A 48 7.23 -12.33 -24.52
C SER A 48 7.06 -13.86 -24.64
N GLY A 49 6.30 -14.35 -25.64
CA GLY A 49 5.95 -15.77 -25.76
C GLY A 49 4.73 -16.19 -24.92
N LYS A 50 4.14 -15.28 -24.14
CA LYS A 50 2.97 -15.57 -23.32
C LYS A 50 1.72 -15.61 -24.18
N VAL A 51 0.89 -16.64 -24.03
CA VAL A 51 -0.45 -16.73 -24.63
C VAL A 51 -1.49 -16.91 -23.53
N LEU A 52 -2.46 -16.00 -23.49
CA LEU A 52 -3.52 -15.95 -22.49
C LEU A 52 -4.85 -16.36 -23.12
N PHE A 53 -5.50 -17.39 -22.55
CA PHE A 53 -6.81 -17.89 -22.93
C PHE A 53 -7.81 -17.51 -21.82
N GLN A 54 -8.91 -16.83 -22.15
CA GLN A 54 -9.88 -16.33 -21.17
C GLN A 54 -11.31 -16.60 -21.62
N GLY A 55 -12.13 -17.16 -20.73
CA GLY A 55 -13.53 -17.48 -21.02
C GLY A 55 -13.88 -18.91 -20.63
N ALA A 56 -15.16 -19.28 -20.80
CA ALA A 56 -15.67 -20.59 -20.42
C ALA A 56 -15.00 -21.74 -21.21
N GLY A 57 -14.56 -21.49 -22.44
CA GLY A 57 -13.88 -22.45 -23.30
C GLY A 57 -12.35 -22.38 -23.26
N CYS A 58 -11.74 -21.78 -22.23
CA CYS A 58 -10.29 -21.57 -22.22
C CYS A 58 -9.47 -22.88 -22.17
N GLN A 59 -9.96 -23.92 -21.48
CA GLN A 59 -9.29 -25.23 -21.37
C GLN A 59 -9.22 -25.96 -22.69
N SER A 60 -10.38 -26.19 -23.31
CA SER A 60 -10.47 -26.85 -24.62
C SER A 60 -9.61 -26.15 -25.68
N GLU A 61 -9.51 -24.81 -25.59
CA GLU A 61 -8.77 -24.02 -26.56
C GLU A 61 -7.27 -24.01 -26.31
N ALA A 62 -6.84 -24.08 -25.06
CA ALA A 62 -5.43 -24.25 -24.70
C ALA A 62 -4.91 -25.66 -25.03
N ASP A 63 -5.74 -26.69 -24.87
CA ASP A 63 -5.37 -28.09 -25.11
C ASP A 63 -4.94 -28.35 -26.56
N LYS A 64 -5.54 -27.64 -27.53
CA LYS A 64 -5.16 -27.67 -28.96
C LYS A 64 -3.68 -27.33 -29.21
N TRP A 65 -3.06 -26.63 -28.28
CA TRP A 65 -1.69 -26.15 -28.39
C TRP A 65 -0.75 -26.87 -27.42
N GLY A 66 -1.08 -28.10 -27.02
CA GLY A 66 -0.22 -28.93 -26.17
C GLY A 66 -0.41 -28.68 -24.68
N GLY A 67 -1.67 -28.58 -24.23
CA GLY A 67 -2.04 -28.43 -22.81
C GLY A 67 -1.56 -29.55 -21.88
N SER A 68 -0.98 -30.63 -22.41
CA SER A 68 -0.43 -31.77 -21.66
C SER A 68 0.97 -31.55 -21.07
N ASN A 69 1.68 -30.48 -21.46
CA ASN A 69 2.77 -29.92 -20.66
C ASN A 69 2.24 -28.72 -19.89
N SER A 70 1.32 -29.02 -18.99
CA SER A 70 0.85 -28.10 -17.98
C SER A 70 2.04 -27.67 -17.12
N GLU A 71 2.64 -26.51 -17.40
CA GLU A 71 2.73 -25.54 -16.31
C GLU A 71 1.27 -25.21 -15.97
N VAL A 72 0.66 -26.09 -15.17
CA VAL A 72 -0.41 -25.68 -14.26
C VAL A 72 0.22 -24.47 -13.61
N ALA A 73 -0.24 -23.25 -13.97
CA ALA A 73 0.20 -22.03 -13.31
C ALA A 73 0.26 -22.42 -11.84
N PRO A 74 1.46 -22.41 -11.21
CA PRO A 74 1.72 -23.21 -10.03
C PRO A 74 0.50 -23.02 -9.15
N LYS A 75 -0.27 -24.10 -8.89
CA LYS A 75 -1.28 -24.14 -7.81
C LYS A 75 -0.63 -23.27 -6.78
N LYS A 76 -1.15 -22.06 -6.51
CA LYS A 76 -0.39 -21.08 -5.74
C LYS A 76 0.19 -21.86 -4.57
N LYS A 77 1.49 -22.21 -4.63
CA LYS A 77 2.31 -22.21 -3.43
C LYS A 77 2.05 -20.79 -3.05
N ALA A 78 1.14 -20.62 -2.08
CA ALA A 78 0.70 -19.35 -1.57
C ALA A 78 1.95 -18.50 -1.63
N SER A 79 1.98 -17.56 -2.59
CA SER A 79 3.23 -16.93 -3.03
C SER A 79 3.93 -16.61 -1.75
N SER A 80 5.02 -17.33 -1.45
CA SER A 80 5.68 -17.14 -0.17
C SER A 80 5.89 -15.64 -0.14
N PRO A 81 5.32 -14.93 0.86
CA PRO A 81 5.37 -13.49 0.85
C PRO A 81 6.85 -13.16 0.63
N LYS A 82 7.15 -12.23 -0.28
CA LYS A 82 8.52 -11.78 -0.53
C LYS A 82 9.01 -11.11 0.76
N GLY A 83 9.35 -11.91 1.76
CA GLY A 83 9.46 -11.57 3.16
C GLY A 83 10.02 -12.78 3.89
N SER A 84 10.67 -12.53 5.01
CA SER A 84 11.17 -13.55 5.94
C SER A 84 10.13 -14.66 6.16
N LYS A 85 10.54 -15.94 6.11
CA LYS A 85 9.65 -17.07 6.43
C LYS A 85 9.05 -16.85 7.81
N LEU A 86 7.73 -16.65 7.87
CA LEU A 86 7.02 -16.44 9.12
C LEU A 86 7.00 -17.74 9.93
N PRO A 87 7.10 -17.66 11.27
CA PRO A 87 6.83 -18.78 12.16
C PRO A 87 5.49 -19.47 11.91
N ASP A 88 5.40 -20.75 12.26
CA ASP A 88 4.12 -21.45 12.25
C ASP A 88 3.16 -20.82 13.27
N HIS A 89 1.87 -20.85 12.97
CA HIS A 89 0.82 -20.24 13.81
C HIS A 89 1.03 -18.75 14.10
N PHE A 90 1.73 -18.01 13.22
CA PHE A 90 2.03 -16.58 13.42
C PHE A 90 0.80 -15.74 13.79
N ALA A 91 -0.36 -16.04 13.18
CA ALA A 91 -1.63 -15.33 13.39
C ALA A 91 -2.20 -15.41 14.82
N SER A 92 -1.67 -16.30 15.67
CA SER A 92 -2.09 -16.44 17.08
C SER A 92 -1.04 -15.97 18.09
N LEU A 93 0.10 -15.46 17.63
CA LEU A 93 1.17 -14.99 18.52
C LEU A 93 0.87 -13.60 19.11
N SER A 94 1.59 -13.24 20.17
CA SER A 94 1.61 -11.89 20.71
C SER A 94 2.56 -11.02 19.89
N VAL A 95 2.05 -10.10 19.09
CA VAL A 95 2.83 -9.41 18.05
C VAL A 95 2.75 -7.90 18.18
N VAL A 96 3.89 -7.21 17.97
CA VAL A 96 3.90 -5.78 17.64
C VAL A 96 3.76 -5.62 16.13
N GLY A 97 2.65 -5.07 15.67
CA GLY A 97 2.43 -4.72 14.26
C GLY A 97 2.71 -3.25 14.00
N SER A 98 3.23 -2.88 12.82
CA SER A 98 3.34 -1.48 12.42
C SER A 98 2.88 -1.20 11.00
N ASP A 99 2.27 -0.03 10.81
CA ASP A 99 1.74 0.47 9.53
C ASP A 99 1.78 2.01 9.48
N GLU A 100 1.65 2.58 8.29
CA GLU A 100 1.62 4.02 8.07
C GLU A 100 0.48 4.50 7.16
N VAL A 101 0.09 5.76 7.35
CA VAL A 101 -0.93 6.44 6.54
C VAL A 101 -0.46 7.84 6.18
N GLY A 102 -0.97 8.39 5.07
CA GLY A 102 -0.67 9.75 4.63
C GLY A 102 0.54 9.87 3.71
N THR A 103 1.15 8.76 3.28
CA THR A 103 2.31 8.77 2.37
C THR A 103 1.96 9.26 0.97
N GLY A 104 0.80 8.83 0.44
CA GLY A 104 0.32 9.22 -0.89
C GLY A 104 -0.50 10.51 -0.92
N ASP A 105 -0.80 11.10 0.23
CA ASP A 105 -1.60 12.32 0.33
C ASP A 105 -0.74 13.57 0.21
N TYR A 106 -1.12 14.46 -0.70
CA TYR A 106 -0.45 15.76 -0.87
C TYR A 106 -0.62 16.63 0.37
N PHE A 107 -1.85 16.75 0.85
CA PHE A 107 -2.20 17.44 2.09
C PHE A 107 -1.98 16.54 3.30
N GLY A 108 -1.56 17.14 4.41
CA GLY A 108 -1.50 16.48 5.70
C GLY A 108 -0.20 15.71 5.97
N PRO A 109 -0.08 15.21 7.20
CA PRO A 109 1.14 14.60 7.70
C PRO A 109 1.35 13.19 7.13
N MET A 110 2.45 12.56 7.55
CA MET A 110 2.57 11.10 7.55
C MET A 110 2.44 10.61 8.98
N THR A 111 1.59 9.62 9.23
CA THR A 111 1.37 9.03 10.55
C THR A 111 1.83 7.58 10.54
N VAL A 112 2.64 7.18 11.51
CA VAL A 112 3.08 5.80 11.70
C VAL A 112 2.62 5.33 13.07
N VAL A 113 2.07 4.13 13.12
CA VAL A 113 1.72 3.48 14.38
C VAL A 113 2.42 2.14 14.49
N ALA A 114 2.90 1.83 15.69
CA ALA A 114 3.16 0.48 16.12
C ALA A 114 2.16 0.13 17.24
N ALA A 115 1.61 -1.07 17.21
CA ALA A 115 0.62 -1.54 18.18
C ALA A 115 0.96 -2.97 18.61
N TYR A 116 0.96 -3.21 19.92
CA TYR A 116 1.12 -4.55 20.48
C TYR A 116 -0.23 -5.20 20.69
N VAL A 117 -0.39 -6.43 20.20
CA VAL A 117 -1.57 -7.24 20.48
C VAL A 117 -1.12 -8.56 21.10
N SER A 118 -1.45 -8.78 22.36
CA SER A 118 -1.28 -10.06 23.02
C SER A 118 -2.18 -11.14 22.41
N ALA A 119 -1.78 -12.40 22.50
CA ALA A 119 -2.58 -13.54 22.04
C ALA A 119 -4.01 -13.55 22.63
N THR A 120 -4.14 -13.12 23.90
CA THR A 120 -5.42 -13.01 24.63
C THR A 120 -6.35 -11.92 24.10
N ASN A 121 -5.81 -10.84 23.53
CA ASN A 121 -6.59 -9.73 22.99
C ASN A 121 -7.03 -9.94 21.54
N ILE A 122 -6.45 -10.93 20.83
CA ILE A 122 -6.80 -11.22 19.43
C ILE A 122 -8.29 -11.46 19.22
N PRO A 123 -8.99 -12.31 20.02
CA PRO A 123 -10.42 -12.55 19.82
C PRO A 123 -11.26 -11.28 20.00
N LEU A 124 -10.97 -10.48 21.03
CA LEU A 124 -11.66 -9.22 21.29
C LEU A 124 -11.51 -8.25 20.12
N LEU A 125 -10.30 -8.08 19.58
CA LEU A 125 -10.08 -7.18 18.45
C LEU A 125 -10.84 -7.64 17.19
N LYS A 126 -10.96 -8.95 16.97
CA LYS A 126 -11.79 -9.49 15.88
C LYS A 126 -13.26 -9.16 16.08
N GLU A 127 -13.77 -9.29 17.30
CA GLU A 127 -15.16 -8.96 17.66
C GLU A 127 -15.45 -7.46 17.48
N LEU A 128 -14.51 -6.59 17.88
CA LEU A 128 -14.59 -5.15 17.65
C LEU A 128 -14.53 -4.79 16.15
N GLY A 129 -14.21 -5.75 15.28
CA GLY A 129 -14.19 -5.58 13.82
C GLY A 129 -12.88 -5.02 13.29
N VAL A 130 -11.76 -5.21 14.00
CA VAL A 130 -10.43 -4.91 13.48
C VAL A 130 -10.14 -5.83 12.28
N GLN A 131 -9.96 -5.22 11.12
CA GLN A 131 -9.68 -5.88 9.85
C GLN A 131 -8.92 -4.93 8.93
N ASP A 132 -8.67 -5.33 7.68
CA ASP A 132 -8.06 -4.46 6.67
C ASP A 132 -8.82 -3.12 6.59
N SER A 133 -8.10 -2.05 6.95
CA SER A 133 -8.65 -0.70 7.04
C SER A 133 -9.17 -0.19 5.70
N LYS A 134 -8.68 -0.73 4.57
CA LYS A 134 -9.12 -0.36 3.21
C LYS A 134 -10.58 -0.71 2.96
N ASN A 135 -11.12 -1.71 3.66
CA ASN A 135 -12.52 -2.12 3.56
C ASN A 135 -13.44 -1.31 4.50
N LEU A 136 -12.89 -0.37 5.27
CA LEU A 136 -13.61 0.43 6.25
C LEU A 136 -13.74 1.89 5.79
N ASN A 137 -14.93 2.45 6.01
CA ASN A 137 -15.16 3.89 5.86
C ASN A 137 -14.62 4.68 7.07
N ASP A 138 -14.49 5.99 6.93
CA ASP A 138 -13.90 6.84 7.97
C ASP A 138 -14.69 6.80 9.29
N GLN A 139 -16.02 6.71 9.25
CA GLN A 139 -16.84 6.60 10.46
C GLN A 139 -16.54 5.31 11.23
N ARG A 140 -16.43 4.18 10.53
CA ARG A 140 -16.12 2.89 11.14
C ARG A 140 -14.69 2.84 11.68
N ILE A 141 -13.74 3.44 10.98
CA ILE A 141 -12.36 3.63 11.47
C ILE A 141 -12.37 4.39 12.80
N ILE A 142 -13.07 5.53 12.88
CA ILE A 142 -13.14 6.35 14.10
C ILE A 142 -13.77 5.56 15.26
N GLN A 143 -14.84 4.81 15.00
CA GLN A 143 -15.50 3.99 16.02
C GLN A 143 -14.55 2.91 16.58
N ILE A 144 -13.94 2.11 15.70
CA ILE A 144 -13.05 1.02 16.12
C ILE A 144 -11.81 1.59 16.82
N ALA A 145 -11.18 2.63 16.25
CA ALA A 145 -9.99 3.24 16.82
C ALA A 145 -10.22 3.76 18.24
N LYS A 146 -11.38 4.38 18.51
CA LYS A 146 -11.76 4.84 19.85
C LYS A 146 -11.92 3.70 20.85
N GLN A 147 -12.32 2.52 20.40
CA GLN A 147 -12.45 1.34 21.27
C GLN A 147 -11.10 0.68 21.52
N ILE A 148 -10.27 0.48 20.49
CA ILE A 148 -9.03 -0.29 20.64
C ILE A 148 -7.89 0.51 21.27
N LYS A 149 -7.85 1.85 21.12
CA LYS A 149 -6.75 2.68 21.66
C LYS A 149 -6.57 2.54 23.18
N ASP A 150 -7.63 2.21 23.90
CA ASP A 150 -7.64 2.08 25.36
C ASP A 150 -7.48 0.61 25.80
N VAL A 151 -7.43 -0.33 24.85
CA VAL A 151 -7.32 -1.78 25.07
C VAL A 151 -5.91 -2.30 24.81
N ILE A 152 -5.22 -1.75 23.80
CA ILE A 152 -3.90 -2.23 23.38
C ILE A 152 -2.80 -1.17 23.55
N PRO A 153 -1.58 -1.54 23.97
CA PRO A 153 -0.44 -0.63 23.96
C PRO A 153 -0.07 -0.25 22.52
N PHE A 154 0.12 1.04 22.28
CA PHE A 154 0.58 1.52 20.96
C PHE A 154 1.46 2.77 21.09
N SER A 155 2.18 3.08 20.00
CA SER A 155 2.90 4.32 19.80
C SER A 155 2.47 4.92 18.48
N LEU A 156 2.16 6.22 18.50
CA LEU A 156 1.78 7.00 17.33
C LEU A 156 2.81 8.09 17.11
N LEU A 157 3.41 8.10 15.93
CA LEU A 157 4.29 9.18 15.49
C LEU A 157 3.63 9.93 14.33
N THR A 158 3.56 11.26 14.45
CA THR A 158 3.06 12.14 13.39
C THR A 158 4.19 13.00 12.86
N LEU A 159 4.54 12.80 11.59
CA LEU A 159 5.48 13.65 10.87
C LEU A 159 4.70 14.76 10.16
N HIS A 160 4.57 15.90 10.84
CA HIS A 160 3.92 17.11 10.32
C HIS A 160 4.61 17.67 9.08
N ASN A 161 3.85 18.37 8.23
CA ASN A 161 4.28 18.86 6.92
C ASN A 161 5.57 19.69 6.97
N GLU A 162 5.71 20.60 7.93
CA GLU A 162 6.92 21.45 8.05
C GLU A 162 8.18 20.59 8.25
N LYS A 163 8.13 19.66 9.21
CA LYS A 163 9.23 18.74 9.49
C LYS A 163 9.46 17.78 8.32
N TYR A 164 8.39 17.28 7.70
CA TYR A 164 8.48 16.45 6.50
C TYR A 164 9.25 17.17 5.38
N ASN A 165 8.84 18.41 5.07
CA ASN A 165 9.45 19.23 4.02
C ASN A 165 10.91 19.54 4.35
N ASN A 166 11.22 19.88 5.61
CA ASN A 166 12.61 20.10 6.04
C ASN A 166 13.49 18.86 5.84
N MET A 167 13.00 17.68 6.19
CA MET A 167 13.76 16.44 6.02
C MET A 167 13.91 16.04 4.55
N GLN A 168 12.87 16.26 3.74
CA GLN A 168 12.91 16.00 2.30
C GLN A 168 13.93 16.93 1.61
N GLN A 169 13.96 18.22 1.96
CA GLN A 169 14.95 19.18 1.47
C GLN A 169 16.39 18.79 1.85
N LYS A 170 16.57 18.14 2.99
CA LYS A 170 17.86 17.54 3.42
C LYS A 170 18.20 16.23 2.69
N GLY A 171 17.45 15.87 1.65
CA GLY A 171 17.70 14.68 0.82
C GLY A 171 17.15 13.37 1.39
N MET A 172 16.30 13.40 2.42
CA MET A 172 15.68 12.17 2.91
C MET A 172 14.55 11.72 1.98
N SER A 173 14.66 10.50 1.47
CA SER A 173 13.58 9.86 0.71
C SER A 173 12.40 9.51 1.62
N GLN A 174 11.20 9.39 1.03
CA GLN A 174 10.03 8.95 1.77
C GLN A 174 10.23 7.56 2.39
N GLY A 175 10.89 6.64 1.67
CA GLY A 175 11.24 5.32 2.20
C GLY A 175 12.14 5.38 3.44
N LYS A 176 13.12 6.29 3.46
CA LYS A 176 13.99 6.51 4.63
C LYS A 176 13.19 7.08 5.81
N LEU A 177 12.34 8.07 5.57
CA LEU A 177 11.48 8.66 6.60
C LEU A 177 10.57 7.60 7.24
N LYS A 178 9.94 6.76 6.41
CA LYS A 178 9.13 5.64 6.88
C LYS A 178 9.95 4.69 7.76
N ALA A 179 11.11 4.24 7.30
CA ALA A 179 11.95 3.32 8.09
C ALA A 179 12.29 3.89 9.47
N LEU A 180 12.71 5.16 9.54
CA LEU A 180 13.01 5.83 10.81
C LEU A 180 11.81 5.88 11.74
N LEU A 181 10.64 6.26 11.22
CA LEU A 181 9.41 6.37 12.01
C LEU A 181 8.90 5.00 12.48
N HIS A 182 8.91 3.97 11.63
CA HIS A 182 8.53 2.60 12.03
C HIS A 182 9.45 2.10 13.14
N ASN A 183 10.77 2.21 12.97
CA ASN A 183 11.74 1.79 13.98
C ASN A 183 11.52 2.52 15.31
N GLN A 184 11.34 3.84 15.29
CA GLN A 184 11.08 4.62 16.50
C GLN A 184 9.74 4.25 17.15
N ALA A 185 8.67 4.06 16.38
CA ALA A 185 7.36 3.68 16.90
C ALA A 185 7.41 2.31 17.56
N ILE A 186 8.06 1.34 16.92
CA ILE A 186 8.27 -0.03 17.45
C ILE A 186 9.06 0.04 18.77
N ASN A 187 10.21 0.71 18.80
CA ASN A 187 11.01 0.85 20.02
C ASN A 187 10.19 1.47 21.16
N SER A 188 9.40 2.51 20.88
CA SER A 188 8.55 3.16 21.88
C SER A 188 7.48 2.21 22.46
N VAL A 189 6.95 1.29 21.66
CA VAL A 189 6.00 0.27 22.15
C VAL A 189 6.71 -0.77 23.00
N LEU A 190 7.87 -1.25 22.55
CA LEU A 190 8.68 -2.21 23.29
C LEU A 190 9.12 -1.66 24.66
N GLU A 191 9.51 -0.37 24.71
CA GLU A 191 9.83 0.32 25.96
C GLU A 191 8.62 0.39 26.91
N LYS A 192 7.42 0.70 26.39
CA LYS A 192 6.18 0.75 27.20
C LYS A 192 5.76 -0.60 27.77
N MET A 193 6.14 -1.69 27.11
CA MET A 193 5.79 -3.05 27.53
C MET A 193 6.82 -3.68 28.47
N SER A 194 8.00 -3.07 28.61
CA SER A 194 9.09 -3.61 29.42
C SER A 194 8.62 -3.93 30.85
N PRO A 195 8.98 -5.12 31.41
CA PRO A 195 9.97 -6.08 30.92
C PRO A 195 9.43 -7.15 29.97
N GLU A 196 8.14 -7.15 29.65
CA GLU A 196 7.54 -8.13 28.74
C GLU A 196 8.05 -7.93 27.30
N LYS A 197 8.17 -9.03 26.55
CA LYS A 197 8.54 -9.02 25.13
C LYS A 197 7.44 -9.64 24.28
N PRO A 198 7.17 -9.11 23.07
CA PRO A 198 6.32 -9.80 22.12
C PRO A 198 7.03 -11.05 21.58
N ASP A 199 6.25 -12.00 21.07
CA ASP A 199 6.78 -13.16 20.35
C ASP A 199 7.47 -12.71 19.04
N ALA A 200 6.90 -11.70 18.38
CA ALA A 200 7.42 -11.15 17.13
C ALA A 200 7.05 -9.69 16.90
N VAL A 201 7.80 -9.04 16.01
CA VAL A 201 7.46 -7.75 15.40
C VAL A 201 7.15 -7.97 13.93
N LEU A 202 6.01 -7.46 13.45
CA LEU A 202 5.61 -7.51 12.04
C LEU A 202 5.49 -6.09 11.46
N ILE A 203 6.23 -5.82 10.39
CA ILE A 203 6.17 -4.55 9.66
C ILE A 203 5.44 -4.79 8.33
N ASP A 204 4.42 -3.98 8.00
CA ASP A 204 3.86 -4.00 6.64
C ASP A 204 4.94 -3.56 5.64
N GLN A 205 5.25 -4.45 4.70
CA GLN A 205 6.46 -4.32 3.92
C GLN A 205 6.32 -3.23 2.85
N PHE A 206 7.00 -2.10 3.08
CA PHE A 206 7.13 -1.01 2.12
C PHE A 206 8.50 -0.92 1.43
N ALA A 207 9.48 -1.67 1.92
CA ALA A 207 10.81 -1.78 1.37
C ALA A 207 11.32 -3.21 1.60
N GLN A 208 12.28 -3.64 0.78
CA GLN A 208 13.01 -4.87 1.07
C GLN A 208 13.74 -4.74 2.41
N GLU A 209 13.85 -5.83 3.16
CA GLU A 209 14.46 -5.87 4.49
C GLU A 209 15.86 -5.23 4.53
N GLY A 210 16.74 -5.59 3.59
CA GLY A 210 18.08 -5.00 3.50
C GLY A 210 18.06 -3.49 3.27
N VAL A 211 17.09 -2.99 2.50
CA VAL A 211 16.90 -1.55 2.25
C VAL A 211 16.39 -0.84 3.50
N TYR A 212 15.43 -1.45 4.22
CA TYR A 212 14.93 -0.94 5.50
C TYR A 212 16.07 -0.76 6.50
N TYR A 213 16.89 -1.80 6.72
CA TYR A 213 18.01 -1.69 7.66
C TYR A 213 19.12 -0.77 7.18
N ASN A 214 19.35 -0.66 5.87
CA ASN A 214 20.29 0.31 5.33
C ASN A 214 19.87 1.75 5.60
N TYR A 215 18.56 2.06 5.58
CA TYR A 215 18.05 3.37 5.99
C TYR A 215 18.31 3.67 7.47
N LEU A 216 18.40 2.63 8.30
CA LEU A 216 18.57 2.73 9.75
C LEU A 216 20.01 2.67 10.22
N LYS A 217 21.01 2.48 9.34
CA LYS A 217 22.41 2.23 9.73
C LYS A 217 23.05 3.26 10.67
N SER A 218 22.51 4.49 10.71
CA SER A 218 22.99 5.57 11.57
C SER A 218 22.16 5.76 12.85
N GLN A 219 21.22 4.87 13.14
CA GLN A 219 20.39 4.91 14.33
C GLN A 219 21.03 4.06 15.43
N ALA A 220 20.99 4.56 16.68
CA ALA A 220 21.54 3.84 17.82
C ALA A 220 20.69 2.60 18.17
N ASN A 221 19.37 2.76 18.20
CA ASN A 221 18.44 1.72 18.63
C ASN A 221 17.71 1.14 17.41
N ILE A 222 18.16 -0.01 16.92
CA ILE A 222 17.53 -0.71 15.79
C ILE A 222 16.98 -2.04 16.28
N GLN A 223 15.67 -2.23 16.22
CA GLN A 223 15.06 -3.52 16.54
C GLN A 223 15.38 -4.52 15.43
N ARG A 224 15.99 -5.65 15.80
CA ARG A 224 16.36 -6.75 14.88
C ARG A 224 15.91 -8.12 15.37
N GLU A 225 15.68 -8.27 16.67
CA GLU A 225 15.19 -9.51 17.28
C GLU A 225 13.74 -9.76 16.84
N ASN A 226 13.50 -10.92 16.22
CA ASN A 226 12.19 -11.39 15.75
C ASN A 226 11.39 -10.38 14.92
N VAL A 227 12.08 -9.61 14.06
CA VAL A 227 11.43 -8.67 13.13
C VAL A 227 11.17 -9.35 11.80
N TYR A 228 9.91 -9.35 11.38
CA TYR A 228 9.46 -9.91 10.12
C TYR A 228 8.84 -8.85 9.23
N PHE A 229 8.98 -9.05 7.92
CA PHE A 229 8.40 -8.19 6.90
C PHE A 229 7.45 -9.01 6.06
N SER A 230 6.22 -8.53 5.87
CA SER A 230 5.26 -9.16 4.97
C SER A 230 4.50 -8.11 4.19
N THR A 231 4.33 -8.33 2.90
CA THR A 231 3.36 -7.56 2.12
C THR A 231 1.95 -7.91 2.58
N LYS A 232 1.08 -6.91 2.75
CA LYS A 232 -0.28 -7.11 3.29
C LYS A 232 -0.23 -7.64 4.72
N GLY A 233 0.60 -7.02 5.56
CA GLY A 233 0.79 -7.43 6.96
C GLY A 233 -0.54 -7.50 7.74
N GLU A 234 -1.53 -6.67 7.38
CA GLU A 234 -2.89 -6.67 7.93
C GLU A 234 -3.64 -7.99 7.71
N SER A 235 -3.32 -8.72 6.62
CA SER A 235 -3.87 -10.05 6.35
C SER A 235 -3.11 -11.15 7.09
N VAL A 236 -1.90 -10.86 7.58
CA VAL A 236 -1.05 -11.83 8.30
C VAL A 236 -1.32 -11.79 9.80
N HIS A 237 -1.40 -10.60 10.38
CA HIS A 237 -1.62 -10.45 11.81
C HIS A 237 -2.52 -9.25 12.13
N ILE A 238 -3.43 -9.43 13.09
CA ILE A 238 -4.38 -8.40 13.52
C ILE A 238 -3.70 -7.16 14.12
N ALA A 239 -2.47 -7.32 14.62
CA ALA A 239 -1.68 -6.20 15.15
C ALA A 239 -1.35 -5.15 14.08
N VAL A 240 -1.06 -5.58 12.84
CA VAL A 240 -0.83 -4.64 11.72
C VAL A 240 -2.15 -3.98 11.31
N ALA A 241 -3.25 -4.73 11.29
CA ALA A 241 -4.59 -4.15 11.05
C ALA A 241 -4.97 -3.11 12.11
N ALA A 242 -4.70 -3.38 13.38
CA ALA A 242 -4.91 -2.44 14.48
C ALA A 242 -4.05 -1.17 14.33
N ALA A 243 -2.76 -1.33 14.00
CA ALA A 243 -1.87 -0.21 13.71
C ALA A 243 -2.38 0.63 12.52
N SER A 244 -2.85 0.00 11.45
CA SER A 244 -3.44 0.66 10.28
C SER A 244 -4.66 1.50 10.63
N ILE A 245 -5.58 0.94 11.45
CA ILE A 245 -6.78 1.63 11.92
C ILE A 245 -6.41 2.84 12.78
N LEU A 246 -5.49 2.68 13.73
CA LEU A 246 -5.03 3.76 14.61
C LEU A 246 -4.28 4.86 13.82
N ALA A 247 -3.44 4.48 12.86
CA ALA A 247 -2.73 5.42 11.99
C ALA A 247 -3.72 6.21 11.12
N ARG A 248 -4.70 5.53 10.52
CA ARG A 248 -5.74 6.19 9.72
C ARG A 248 -6.60 7.11 10.58
N TYR A 249 -6.98 6.70 11.78
CA TYR A 249 -7.70 7.55 12.73
C TYR A 249 -6.91 8.82 13.07
N ALA A 250 -5.62 8.69 13.40
CA ALA A 250 -4.75 9.83 13.67
C ALA A 250 -4.64 10.76 12.45
N PHE A 251 -4.47 10.20 11.25
CA PHE A 251 -4.43 10.98 10.02
C PHE A 251 -5.73 11.77 9.81
N LEU A 252 -6.90 11.15 10.01
CA LEU A 252 -8.20 11.81 9.88
C LEU A 252 -8.35 13.00 10.82
N LEU A 253 -7.97 12.85 12.09
CA LEU A 253 -8.01 13.95 13.06
C LEU A 253 -7.12 15.12 12.62
N ARG A 254 -5.88 14.83 12.18
CA ARG A 254 -4.95 15.86 11.70
C ARG A 254 -5.42 16.52 10.41
N PHE A 255 -6.06 15.76 9.54
CA PHE A 255 -6.60 16.28 8.29
C PHE A 255 -7.80 17.22 8.53
N GLU A 256 -8.63 16.91 9.52
CA GLU A 256 -9.72 17.79 9.97
C GLU A 256 -9.18 19.08 10.59
N GLU A 257 -8.17 18.99 11.45
CA GLU A 257 -7.47 20.16 12.01
C GLU A 257 -6.90 21.08 10.90
N LEU A 258 -6.27 20.50 9.89
CA LEU A 258 -5.77 21.25 8.74
C LEU A 258 -6.90 21.85 7.91
N SER A 259 -8.01 21.14 7.72
CA SER A 259 -9.17 21.70 7.00
C SER A 259 -9.76 22.90 7.74
N LYS A 260 -9.83 22.84 9.08
CA LYS A 260 -10.25 23.99 9.91
C LYS A 260 -9.29 25.16 9.75
N LYS A 261 -7.97 24.93 9.81
CA LYS A 261 -6.94 25.97 9.61
C LYS A 261 -6.98 26.56 8.19
N ALA A 262 -7.30 25.76 7.18
CA ALA A 262 -7.45 26.23 5.81
C ALA A 262 -8.72 27.08 5.62
N GLY A 263 -9.72 26.94 6.50
CA GLY A 263 -11.03 27.60 6.37
C GLY A 263 -11.94 26.96 5.32
N PHE A 264 -11.59 25.77 4.81
CA PHE A 264 -12.42 24.99 3.87
C PHE A 264 -12.03 23.51 3.90
N PRO A 265 -12.91 22.60 3.45
CA PRO A 265 -12.60 21.17 3.38
C PRO A 265 -11.43 20.90 2.42
N LEU A 266 -10.38 20.24 2.92
CA LEU A 266 -9.28 19.76 2.08
C LEU A 266 -9.64 18.44 1.39
N THR A 267 -8.97 18.15 0.28
CA THR A 267 -9.16 16.91 -0.49
C THR A 267 -7.96 15.98 -0.28
N LYS A 268 -8.21 14.71 0.06
CA LYS A 268 -7.17 13.68 0.23
C LYS A 268 -6.63 13.20 -1.12
N GLY A 269 -5.49 12.50 -1.11
CA GLY A 269 -4.81 11.97 -2.29
C GLY A 269 -3.95 13.01 -3.01
N ALA A 270 -3.78 12.83 -4.32
CA ALA A 270 -2.89 13.65 -5.17
C ALA A 270 -3.46 13.87 -6.59
N GLY A 271 -4.79 13.84 -6.76
CA GLY A 271 -5.47 14.00 -8.05
C GLY A 271 -5.76 15.46 -8.45
N PRO A 272 -6.43 15.72 -9.57
CA PRO A 272 -6.70 17.09 -10.05
C PRO A 272 -7.49 17.98 -9.07
N MET A 273 -8.42 17.40 -8.30
CA MET A 273 -9.16 18.14 -7.27
C MET A 273 -8.26 18.66 -6.15
N VAL A 274 -7.14 17.97 -5.90
CA VAL A 274 -6.13 18.38 -4.92
C VAL A 274 -5.36 19.59 -5.44
N ASP A 275 -5.08 19.65 -6.75
CA ASP A 275 -4.44 20.82 -7.38
C ASP A 275 -5.32 22.07 -7.27
N GLU A 276 -6.63 21.93 -7.51
CA GLU A 276 -7.62 23.02 -7.31
C GLU A 276 -7.70 23.45 -5.83
N CYS A 277 -7.69 22.51 -4.89
CA CYS A 277 -7.62 22.81 -3.46
C CYS A 277 -6.34 23.56 -3.10
N GLY A 278 -5.20 23.16 -3.68
CA GLY A 278 -3.91 23.85 -3.49
C GLY A 278 -3.96 25.27 -4.02
N ALA A 279 -4.51 25.48 -5.22
CA ALA A 279 -4.67 26.82 -5.80
C ALA A 279 -5.56 27.72 -4.93
N LYS A 280 -6.66 27.17 -4.40
CA LYS A 280 -7.53 27.88 -3.45
C LYS A 280 -6.81 28.20 -2.14
N LEU A 281 -6.00 27.29 -1.61
CA LEU A 281 -5.22 27.51 -0.40
C LEU A 281 -4.24 28.68 -0.59
N ILE A 282 -3.53 28.71 -1.71
CA ILE A 282 -2.62 29.82 -2.08
C ILE A 282 -3.37 31.15 -2.16
N HIS A 283 -4.56 31.15 -2.76
CA HIS A 283 -5.36 32.36 -2.88
C HIS A 283 -5.77 32.95 -1.53
N ILE A 284 -6.18 32.10 -0.57
CA ILE A 284 -6.69 32.56 0.73
C ILE A 284 -5.54 32.90 1.70
N HIS A 285 -4.50 32.07 1.74
CA HIS A 285 -3.46 32.11 2.79
C HIS A 285 -2.06 32.48 2.29
N GLY A 286 -1.91 32.75 0.99
CA GLY A 286 -0.62 32.98 0.35
C GLY A 286 0.15 31.69 0.07
N GLU A 287 1.15 31.78 -0.82
CA GLU A 287 1.95 30.64 -1.26
C GLU A 287 2.79 30.02 -0.14
N ASP A 288 3.34 30.85 0.77
CA ASP A 288 4.17 30.38 1.87
C ASP A 288 3.43 29.45 2.83
N SER A 289 2.09 29.55 2.88
CA SER A 289 1.26 28.68 3.70
C SER A 289 1.42 27.21 3.34
N LEU A 290 1.73 26.88 2.07
CA LEU A 290 1.85 25.50 1.59
C LEU A 290 2.78 24.65 2.46
N THR A 291 3.87 25.23 2.96
CA THR A 291 4.87 24.58 3.83
C THR A 291 4.25 23.86 5.04
N ARG A 292 3.12 24.37 5.55
CA ARG A 292 2.41 23.87 6.74
C ARG A 292 1.29 22.88 6.44
N PHE A 293 0.83 22.82 5.19
CA PHE A 293 -0.33 22.01 4.80
C PHE A 293 0.04 20.83 3.90
N VAL A 294 1.11 20.96 3.12
CA VAL A 294 1.35 20.06 1.98
C VAL A 294 2.75 19.45 2.01
N LYS A 295 2.92 18.35 1.27
CA LYS A 295 4.24 17.78 0.96
C LYS A 295 4.76 18.46 -0.31
N LEU A 296 5.65 19.44 -0.16
CA LEU A 296 5.99 20.39 -1.23
C LEU A 296 6.57 19.76 -2.49
N HIS A 297 7.35 18.68 -2.35
CA HIS A 297 7.99 17.99 -3.47
C HIS A 297 7.03 17.25 -4.42
N PHE A 298 5.74 17.16 -4.11
CA PHE A 298 4.76 16.56 -5.01
C PHE A 298 4.53 17.47 -6.22
N ALA A 299 4.33 16.86 -7.39
CA ALA A 299 4.01 17.60 -8.63
C ALA A 299 2.74 18.47 -8.51
N ASN A 300 1.85 18.15 -7.56
CA ASN A 300 0.67 18.95 -7.25
C ASN A 300 1.00 20.39 -6.85
N THR A 301 2.17 20.65 -6.25
CA THR A 301 2.60 22.00 -5.88
C THR A 301 2.70 22.90 -7.10
N ASP A 302 3.40 22.47 -8.15
CA ASP A 302 3.59 23.28 -9.35
C ASP A 302 2.28 23.48 -10.11
N LYS A 303 1.44 22.44 -10.16
CA LYS A 303 0.10 22.50 -10.74
C LYS A 303 -0.81 23.48 -10.01
N ALA A 304 -0.82 23.41 -8.67
CA ALA A 304 -1.59 24.33 -7.83
C ALA A 304 -1.15 25.78 -8.03
N LYS A 305 0.16 26.05 -8.10
CA LYS A 305 0.69 27.41 -8.38
C LYS A 305 0.30 27.89 -9.78
N ALA A 306 0.36 27.02 -10.79
CA ALA A 306 -0.06 27.36 -12.15
C ALA A 306 -1.55 27.68 -12.24
N LEU A 307 -2.39 26.85 -11.62
CA LEU A 307 -3.84 27.10 -11.52
C LEU A 307 -4.15 28.39 -10.76
N TYR A 308 -3.44 28.64 -9.65
CA TYR A 308 -3.60 29.88 -8.89
C TYR A 308 -3.33 31.11 -9.75
N ARG A 309 -2.21 31.14 -10.47
CA ARG A 309 -1.86 32.24 -11.39
C ARG A 309 -2.92 32.47 -12.46
N LYS A 310 -3.44 31.39 -13.04
CA LYS A 310 -4.46 31.46 -14.10
C LYS A 310 -5.82 31.96 -13.59
N LYS A 311 -6.20 31.60 -12.36
CA LYS A 311 -7.57 31.75 -11.85
C LYS A 311 -7.77 32.97 -10.96
N TYR A 312 -6.76 33.37 -10.17
CA TYR A 312 -6.90 34.37 -9.11
C TYR A 312 -5.96 35.56 -9.25
N LYS A 313 -5.02 35.52 -10.21
CA LYS A 313 -4.13 36.65 -10.53
C LYS A 313 -4.43 37.29 -11.89
N ALA A 314 -5.47 36.82 -12.57
CA ALA A 314 -5.98 37.41 -13.81
C ALA A 314 -6.86 38.62 -13.51
#